data_AF-G8JY39-F1
#
_entry.id   AF-G8JY39-F1
#
_cell.length_a   1.000
_cell.length_b   1.000
_cell.length_c   1.000
_cell.angle_alpha   90.00
_cell.angle_beta   90.00
_cell.angle_gamma   90.00
#
_symmetry.space_group_name_H-M   'P 1'
#
loop_
_entity.id
_entity.type
_entity.pdbx_description
1 polymer ?
#
loop_
_entity_poly.entity_id
_entity_poly.type
_entity_poly.pdbx_seq_one_letter_code
_entity_poly.pdbx_strand_id
1 'polypeptide(L)'
;MVYLPLHRSHLDYLLITWCNWHFGLKLPHIASGDNLNLSGLGWLLRATGAFFIRRRVDPDDERGKDQLYRAILHSYIEQVLSKDMPIEFFLEGTRSRFGKALTPKNGLISNVVEAVQHGFIKDCYLVPVSYTYDAVVEGIFLHELMGIPKVRESVLGVFRGIFSGFSKSKQCGVVRMHYGRPIRLTEYLATITASLSSNHRTRPVRMTKLSTSFSYRELVPWHRTHSETVDDRTMIRAIGFHVVYEAQMMCSISPVAVVSCLLLAKWRGKVSRSTFERDCEWLCEKIIAEGGDVVGYQSKKTKGSALVKYAFEKLESCVEVTDEYVSPKESHSSFITLAYNKNSVICRFSIKSVIALTIVSRPSGTKLSIDQIVEDALSLCDWLQFEFMFCRPCDSLRELVHNVLGQKEWSDPIHGFLRSEIEDDGFLDAGGALNSGTLRVRDAKSRETLQFFANLVRPFVQSLYLISSFVVSEKCPTEPTSDNNIIRQLCQQSLAGDIDLPFAPLLESINSDSFKNALRVLKDKGLLQRSTPNSTARSGNSRLAELISNLERVLEVK
;
A
#
# COMPACT_ATOMS: atom_id res chain seq x y z
N MET A 1 17.82 -12.12 16.19
CA MET A 1 16.85 -12.03 15.06
C MET A 1 15.89 -10.89 15.34
N VAL A 2 15.51 -10.14 14.32
CA VAL A 2 14.55 -9.04 14.43
C VAL A 2 13.39 -9.32 13.48
N TYR A 3 12.23 -9.66 14.05
CA TYR A 3 11.00 -9.86 13.30
C TYR A 3 10.34 -8.52 13.02
N LEU A 4 10.01 -8.30 11.75
CA LEU A 4 9.47 -7.04 11.23
C LEU A 4 8.12 -7.29 10.57
N PRO A 5 7.07 -7.58 11.37
CA PRO A 5 5.72 -7.81 10.86
C PRO A 5 5.04 -6.56 10.29
N LEU A 6 4.20 -6.78 9.28
CA LEU A 6 3.09 -5.87 8.95
C LEU A 6 2.00 -5.97 10.02
N HIS A 7 1.24 -4.90 10.22
CA HIS A 7 0.22 -4.80 11.26
C HIS A 7 -1.18 -4.71 10.66
N ARG A 8 -1.94 -5.81 10.77
CA ARG A 8 -3.31 -5.98 10.27
C ARG A 8 -4.32 -6.16 11.41
N SER A 9 -3.98 -6.90 12.47
CA SER A 9 -4.88 -7.25 13.57
C SER A 9 -4.21 -7.13 14.94
N HIS A 10 -5.01 -7.00 15.99
CA HIS A 10 -4.56 -7.20 17.36
C HIS A 10 -4.09 -8.63 17.66
N LEU A 11 -4.44 -9.60 16.81
CA LEU A 11 -3.91 -10.96 16.95
C LEU A 11 -2.42 -11.04 16.56
N ASP A 12 -1.93 -10.13 15.71
CA ASP A 12 -0.55 -10.14 15.21
C ASP A 12 0.49 -10.18 16.34
N TYR A 13 0.23 -9.48 17.46
CA TYR A 13 1.12 -9.45 18.63
C TYR A 13 1.40 -10.83 19.23
N LEU A 14 0.50 -11.80 19.03
CA LEU A 14 0.59 -13.12 19.64
C LEU A 14 1.04 -14.19 18.64
N LEU A 15 0.86 -13.96 17.33
CA LEU A 15 1.07 -15.00 16.32
C LEU A 15 2.54 -15.42 16.17
N ILE A 16 3.47 -14.46 16.11
CA ILE A 16 4.90 -14.79 16.03
C ILE A 16 5.34 -15.49 17.32
N THR A 17 4.91 -15.01 18.48
CA THR A 17 5.20 -15.64 19.78
C THR A 17 4.67 -17.07 19.83
N TRP A 18 3.43 -17.30 19.37
CA TRP A 18 2.81 -18.61 19.30
C TRP A 18 3.54 -19.55 18.35
N CYS A 19 3.92 -19.08 17.15
CA CYS A 19 4.71 -19.87 16.20
C CYS A 19 6.09 -20.21 16.76
N ASN A 20 6.81 -19.24 17.35
CA ASN A 20 8.12 -19.50 17.95
C ASN A 20 8.00 -20.54 19.06
N TRP A 21 7.00 -20.42 19.93
CA TRP A 21 6.73 -21.43 20.96
C TRP A 21 6.47 -22.81 20.36
N HIS A 22 5.60 -22.90 19.34
CA HIS A 22 5.25 -24.17 18.69
C HIS A 22 6.45 -24.87 18.03
N PHE A 23 7.38 -24.10 17.46
CA PHE A 23 8.58 -24.63 16.82
C PHE A 23 9.81 -24.69 17.73
N GLY A 24 9.67 -24.44 19.04
CA GLY A 24 10.78 -24.48 19.99
C GLY A 24 11.83 -23.37 19.80
N LEU A 25 11.45 -22.26 19.17
CA LEU A 25 12.30 -21.07 18.99
C LEU A 25 12.18 -20.13 20.21
N LYS A 26 13.22 -19.31 20.43
CA LYS A 26 13.19 -18.27 21.47
C LYS A 26 12.04 -17.29 21.24
N LEU A 27 11.31 -16.96 22.30
CA LEU A 27 10.22 -15.99 22.26
C LEU A 27 10.77 -14.57 22.04
N PRO A 28 10.14 -13.76 21.17
CA PRO A 28 10.59 -12.42 20.88
C PRO A 28 10.23 -11.44 22.00
N HIS A 29 11.06 -10.41 22.19
CA HIS A 29 10.67 -9.22 22.95
C HIS A 29 9.84 -8.30 22.06
N ILE A 30 8.64 -7.96 22.50
CA ILE A 30 7.65 -7.28 21.65
C ILE A 30 7.58 -5.80 22.00
N ALA A 31 7.78 -4.93 21.00
CA ALA A 31 7.53 -3.50 21.17
C ALA A 31 6.02 -3.21 21.21
N SER A 32 5.51 -2.81 22.36
CA SER A 32 4.09 -2.58 22.59
C SER A 32 3.80 -1.12 22.92
N GLY A 33 2.66 -0.57 22.50
CA GLY A 33 2.31 0.82 22.86
C GLY A 33 2.03 0.95 24.35
N ASP A 34 2.49 2.04 24.99
CA ASP A 34 2.27 2.29 26.44
C ASP A 34 0.77 2.37 26.82
N ASN A 35 -0.12 2.56 25.83
CA ASN A 35 -1.55 2.45 26.03
C ASN A 35 -2.01 1.05 26.49
N LEU A 36 -1.18 0.01 26.34
CA LEU A 36 -1.44 -1.37 26.78
C LEU A 36 -0.92 -1.65 28.21
N ASN A 37 -0.27 -0.68 28.85
CA ASN A 37 0.35 -0.80 30.16
C ASN A 37 -0.65 -0.54 31.31
N LEU A 38 -1.65 -1.42 31.47
CA LEU A 38 -2.58 -1.39 32.60
C LEU A 38 -2.02 -2.17 33.82
N SER A 39 -2.47 -1.82 35.03
CA SER A 39 -2.08 -2.56 36.25
C SER A 39 -2.51 -4.04 36.15
N GLY A 40 -1.60 -4.96 36.51
CA GLY A 40 -1.78 -6.40 36.36
C GLY A 40 -1.44 -6.92 34.94
N LEU A 41 -2.19 -6.49 33.93
CA LEU A 41 -1.97 -6.95 32.55
C LEU A 41 -0.59 -6.53 32.00
N GLY A 42 -0.17 -5.29 32.28
CA GLY A 42 1.16 -4.81 31.90
C GLY A 42 2.30 -5.54 32.62
N TRP A 43 2.04 -6.14 33.78
CA TRP A 43 3.01 -7.02 34.46
C TRP A 43 3.13 -8.37 33.72
N LEU A 44 2.00 -8.99 33.36
CA LEU A 44 1.98 -10.24 32.59
C LEU A 44 2.63 -10.08 31.21
N LEU A 45 2.32 -8.99 30.51
CA LEU A 45 2.93 -8.68 29.21
C LEU A 45 4.44 -8.48 29.33
N ARG A 46 4.92 -7.80 30.38
CA ARG A 46 6.36 -7.68 30.65
C ARG A 46 7.01 -9.03 30.97
N ALA A 47 6.35 -9.87 31.76
CA ALA A 47 6.82 -11.21 32.08
C ALA A 47 6.93 -12.12 30.83
N THR A 48 6.16 -11.83 29.79
CA THR A 48 6.17 -12.56 28.50
C THR A 48 7.05 -11.90 27.43
N GLY A 49 7.80 -10.85 27.78
CA GLY A 49 8.80 -10.22 26.90
C GLY A 49 8.37 -8.89 26.26
N ALA A 50 7.17 -8.36 26.55
CA ALA A 50 6.76 -7.06 26.02
C ALA A 50 7.49 -5.90 26.71
N PHE A 51 7.93 -4.92 25.91
CA PHE A 51 8.41 -3.64 26.41
C PHE A 51 7.58 -2.50 25.84
N PHE A 52 7.29 -1.51 26.68
CA PHE A 52 6.34 -0.45 26.34
C PHE A 52 7.04 0.77 25.75
N ILE A 53 6.57 1.19 24.59
CA ILE A 53 7.01 2.39 23.89
C ILE A 53 5.95 3.49 24.00
N ARG A 54 6.40 4.69 24.35
CA ARG A 54 5.57 5.90 24.33
C ARG A 54 5.32 6.30 22.89
N ARG A 55 4.03 6.33 22.48
CA ARG A 55 3.63 6.91 21.20
C ARG A 55 3.42 8.41 21.39
N ARG A 56 3.99 9.25 20.52
CA ARG A 56 3.60 10.66 20.43
C ARG A 56 2.14 10.70 19.95
N VAL A 57 1.21 10.93 20.86
CA VAL A 57 -0.22 11.03 20.54
C VAL A 57 -0.58 12.46 20.13
N ASP A 58 0.12 13.47 20.69
CA ASP A 58 -0.06 14.88 20.34
C ASP A 58 1.18 15.48 19.67
N PRO A 59 0.99 16.31 18.63
CA PRO A 59 2.08 17.07 18.00
C PRO A 59 2.69 18.13 18.93
N ASP A 60 1.92 18.61 19.93
CA ASP A 60 2.34 19.59 20.93
C ASP A 60 2.96 18.95 22.20
N ASP A 61 3.11 17.62 22.22
CA ASP A 61 3.75 16.92 23.33
C ASP A 61 5.28 17.12 23.28
N GLU A 62 5.76 18.14 24.00
CA GLU A 62 7.18 18.43 24.23
C GLU A 62 7.96 17.22 24.79
N ARG A 63 7.28 16.24 25.40
CA ARG A 63 7.89 14.98 25.88
C ARG A 63 8.41 14.11 24.74
N GLY A 64 8.03 14.40 23.50
CA GLY A 64 8.65 13.80 22.33
C GLY A 64 10.16 14.10 22.20
N LYS A 65 10.62 15.21 22.80
CA LYS A 65 12.03 15.60 22.91
C LYS A 65 12.70 15.01 24.16
N ASP A 66 12.06 14.07 24.87
CA ASP A 66 12.65 13.38 26.03
C ASP A 66 13.86 12.55 25.56
N GLN A 67 15.03 13.18 25.62
CA GLN A 67 16.31 12.60 25.26
C GLN A 67 16.63 11.41 26.18
N LEU A 68 16.24 11.50 27.45
CA LEU A 68 16.43 10.43 28.42
C LEU A 68 15.62 9.19 28.04
N TYR A 69 14.33 9.34 27.71
CA TYR A 69 13.52 8.22 27.23
C TYR A 69 14.12 7.56 25.98
N ARG A 70 14.59 8.35 25.02
CA ARG A 70 15.23 7.83 23.80
C ARG A 70 16.51 7.06 24.11
N ALA A 71 17.36 7.62 24.97
CA ALA A 71 18.59 6.96 25.41
C ALA A 71 18.30 5.64 26.14
N ILE A 72 17.33 5.63 27.06
CA ILE A 72 16.92 4.42 27.78
C ILE A 72 16.39 3.36 26.81
N LEU A 73 15.52 3.74 25.87
CA LEU A 73 14.97 2.81 24.89
C LEU A 73 16.07 2.24 23.97
N HIS A 74 17.01 3.08 23.55
CA HIS A 74 18.17 2.68 22.75
C HIS A 74 19.00 1.64 23.51
N SER A 75 19.45 1.97 24.72
CA SER A 75 20.25 1.05 25.55
C SER A 75 19.49 -0.22 25.91
N TYR A 76 18.18 -0.18 26.11
CA TYR A 76 17.38 -1.38 26.33
C TYR A 76 17.43 -2.31 25.11
N ILE A 77 17.25 -1.79 23.90
CA ILE A 77 17.31 -2.59 22.66
C ILE A 77 18.71 -3.18 22.47
N GLU A 78 19.77 -2.40 22.71
CA GLU A 78 21.15 -2.89 22.67
C GLU A 78 21.37 -4.07 23.63
N GLN A 79 20.88 -3.96 24.86
CA GLN A 79 21.00 -5.02 25.88
C GLN A 79 20.19 -6.28 25.56
N VAL A 80 19.04 -6.14 24.88
CA VAL A 80 18.25 -7.29 24.42
C VAL A 80 18.98 -7.99 23.26
N LEU A 81 19.47 -7.22 22.30
CA LEU A 81 20.20 -7.76 21.15
C LEU A 81 21.53 -8.41 21.55
N SER A 82 22.28 -7.83 22.50
CA SER A 82 23.56 -8.38 22.98
C SER A 82 23.43 -9.71 23.71
N LYS A 83 22.23 -10.03 24.21
CA LYS A 83 21.89 -11.31 24.86
C LYS A 83 21.33 -12.36 23.90
N ASP A 84 21.44 -12.14 22.59
CA ASP A 84 20.90 -13.02 21.55
C ASP A 84 19.40 -13.32 21.72
N MET A 85 18.65 -12.34 22.24
CA MET A 85 17.20 -12.43 22.38
C MET A 85 16.53 -11.84 21.13
N PRO A 86 15.55 -12.55 20.53
CA PRO A 86 14.84 -12.00 19.39
C PRO A 86 13.99 -10.80 19.79
N ILE A 87 13.77 -9.89 18.86
CA ILE A 87 12.92 -8.71 19.03
C ILE A 87 11.86 -8.71 17.92
N GLU A 88 10.65 -8.27 18.24
CA GLU A 88 9.56 -8.06 17.31
C GLU A 88 9.05 -6.62 17.42
N PHE A 89 8.94 -5.93 16.28
CA PHE A 89 8.24 -4.64 16.22
C PHE A 89 7.67 -4.33 14.84
N PHE A 90 6.54 -3.62 14.84
CA PHE A 90 5.84 -3.23 13.63
C PHE A 90 6.44 -1.95 13.03
N LEU A 91 7.07 -2.05 11.86
CA LEU A 91 7.65 -0.90 11.15
C LEU A 91 6.58 0.14 10.79
N GLU A 92 5.35 -0.27 10.48
CA GLU A 92 4.24 0.64 10.17
C GLU A 92 3.82 1.51 11.37
N GLY A 93 4.19 1.09 12.59
CA GLY A 93 3.88 1.75 13.87
C GLY A 93 2.41 1.65 14.31
N THR A 94 1.48 1.39 13.40
CA THR A 94 0.05 1.25 13.67
C THR A 94 -0.63 0.30 12.68
N ARG A 95 -1.78 -0.28 13.06
CA ARG A 95 -2.58 -1.17 12.18
C ARG A 95 -3.02 -0.47 10.90
N SER A 96 -3.01 -1.16 9.77
CA SER A 96 -3.61 -0.61 8.56
C SER A 96 -5.13 -0.47 8.70
N ARG A 97 -5.67 0.70 8.38
CA ARG A 97 -7.12 0.96 8.44
C ARG A 97 -7.80 0.57 7.15
N PHE A 98 -7.11 0.68 6.03
CA PHE A 98 -7.66 0.48 4.70
C PHE A 98 -7.02 -0.69 3.94
N GLY A 99 -6.44 -1.67 4.65
CA GLY A 99 -5.94 -2.92 4.06
C GLY A 99 -4.64 -2.80 3.24
N LYS A 100 -4.03 -1.61 3.17
CA LYS A 100 -2.75 -1.35 2.48
C LYS A 100 -1.57 -1.35 3.44
N ALA A 101 -0.37 -1.67 2.96
CA ALA A 101 0.83 -1.43 3.75
C ALA A 101 1.07 0.08 3.94
N LEU A 102 1.53 0.48 5.10
CA LEU A 102 1.81 1.86 5.48
C LEU A 102 3.30 2.16 5.32
N THR A 103 3.63 3.44 5.13
CA THR A 103 5.02 3.89 5.14
C THR A 103 5.70 3.58 6.49
N PRO A 104 6.92 3.03 6.49
CA PRO A 104 7.63 2.65 7.71
C PRO A 104 7.98 3.84 8.60
N LYS A 105 8.04 3.60 9.91
CA LYS A 105 8.53 4.49 10.95
C LYS A 105 9.91 4.00 11.38
N ASN A 106 10.90 4.87 11.21
CA ASN A 106 12.31 4.49 11.34
C ASN A 106 12.83 4.39 12.78
N GLY A 107 12.05 4.78 13.79
CA GLY A 107 12.58 5.02 15.14
C GLY A 107 13.06 3.77 15.90
N LEU A 108 12.49 2.59 15.67
CA LEU A 108 12.98 1.36 16.32
C LEU A 108 14.07 0.68 15.51
N ILE A 109 13.95 0.71 14.18
CA ILE A 109 14.95 0.14 13.28
C ILE A 109 16.25 0.96 13.31
N SER A 110 16.21 2.27 13.55
CA SER A 110 17.42 3.07 13.77
C SER A 110 18.26 2.54 14.92
N ASN A 111 17.65 2.20 16.05
CA ASN A 111 18.36 1.67 17.22
C ASN A 111 19.04 0.32 16.91
N VAL A 112 18.40 -0.53 16.09
CA VAL A 112 18.98 -1.80 15.64
C VAL A 112 20.18 -1.55 14.72
N VAL A 113 20.06 -0.58 13.81
CA VAL A 113 21.11 -0.23 12.85
C VAL A 113 22.32 0.39 13.55
N GLU A 114 22.08 1.35 14.44
CA GLU A 114 23.10 2.01 15.25
C GLU A 114 23.84 1.01 16.15
N ALA A 115 23.13 0.04 16.74
CA ALA A 115 23.76 -1.02 17.56
C ALA A 115 24.76 -1.87 16.76
N VAL A 116 24.50 -2.14 15.48
CA VAL A 116 25.44 -2.85 14.60
C VAL A 116 26.57 -1.94 14.13
N GLN A 117 26.25 -0.72 13.68
CA GLN A 117 27.25 0.24 13.17
C GLN A 117 28.28 0.65 14.24
N HIS A 118 27.84 0.84 15.49
CA HIS A 118 28.73 1.14 16.62
C HIS A 118 29.41 -0.09 17.23
N GLY A 119 29.16 -1.30 16.69
CA GLY A 119 29.81 -2.53 17.12
C GLY A 119 29.35 -3.08 18.47
N PHE A 120 28.23 -2.60 19.03
CA PHE A 120 27.63 -3.20 20.23
C PHE A 120 27.21 -4.65 20.00
N ILE A 121 26.74 -4.94 18.79
CA ILE A 121 26.51 -6.31 18.31
C ILE A 121 27.21 -6.50 16.96
N LYS A 122 27.64 -7.73 16.67
CA LYS A 122 28.35 -8.03 15.41
C LYS A 122 27.45 -7.88 14.18
N ASP A 123 26.23 -8.41 14.25
CA ASP A 123 25.24 -8.37 13.17
C ASP A 123 23.86 -8.81 13.70
N CYS A 124 22.81 -8.61 12.93
CA CYS A 124 21.49 -9.17 13.19
C CYS A 124 20.78 -9.60 11.91
N TYR A 125 19.89 -10.60 12.01
CA TYR A 125 18.99 -10.97 10.91
C TYR A 125 17.72 -10.15 10.99
N LEU A 126 17.38 -9.45 9.91
CA LEU A 126 16.06 -8.84 9.71
C LEU A 126 15.16 -9.87 9.01
N VAL A 127 13.97 -10.08 9.56
CA VAL A 127 12.99 -11.06 9.06
C VAL A 127 11.68 -10.34 8.77
N PRO A 128 11.36 -10.02 7.51
CA PRO A 128 10.06 -9.50 7.12
C PRO A 128 8.98 -10.54 7.45
N VAL A 129 7.85 -10.12 8.03
CA VAL A 129 6.72 -11.01 8.33
C VAL A 129 5.43 -10.41 7.79
N SER A 130 4.57 -11.24 7.19
CA SER A 130 3.31 -10.81 6.62
C SER A 130 2.15 -11.68 7.11
N TYR A 131 0.96 -11.08 7.16
CA TYR A 131 -0.27 -11.76 7.57
C TYR A 131 -1.36 -11.56 6.51
N THR A 132 -2.04 -12.65 6.19
CA THR A 132 -3.27 -12.67 5.39
C THR A 132 -4.41 -13.16 6.27
N TYR A 133 -5.47 -12.37 6.36
CA TYR A 133 -6.70 -12.71 7.09
C TYR A 133 -7.86 -12.81 6.09
N ASP A 134 -8.72 -13.81 6.25
CA ASP A 134 -10.03 -13.82 5.57
C ASP A 134 -10.99 -12.82 6.21
N ALA A 135 -11.03 -12.79 7.54
CA ALA A 135 -11.75 -11.78 8.31
C ALA A 135 -10.99 -11.47 9.60
N VAL A 136 -10.84 -10.18 9.88
CA VAL A 136 -10.22 -9.69 11.12
C VAL A 136 -11.23 -9.79 12.27
N VAL A 137 -10.83 -10.37 13.40
CA VAL A 137 -11.71 -10.70 14.53
C VAL A 137 -12.42 -9.47 15.10
N GLU A 138 -11.67 -8.38 15.24
CA GLU A 138 -12.14 -7.08 15.73
C GLU A 138 -12.93 -6.28 14.69
N GLY A 139 -13.01 -6.76 13.45
CA GLY A 139 -13.60 -6.02 12.32
C GLY A 139 -12.69 -4.93 11.76
N ILE A 140 -13.16 -4.27 10.70
CA ILE A 140 -12.45 -3.14 10.10
C ILE A 140 -12.82 -1.84 10.81
N PHE A 141 -11.97 -0.82 10.67
CA PHE A 141 -12.21 0.52 11.21
C PHE A 141 -13.20 1.33 10.38
N LEU A 142 -14.39 0.78 10.14
CA LEU A 142 -15.35 1.34 9.20
C LEU A 142 -15.75 2.77 9.58
N HIS A 143 -16.08 3.01 10.85
CA HIS A 143 -16.45 4.35 11.32
C HIS A 143 -15.32 5.37 11.12
N GLU A 144 -14.07 5.00 11.41
CA GLU A 144 -12.94 5.90 11.19
C GLU A 144 -12.76 6.22 9.70
N LEU A 145 -12.91 5.21 8.82
CA LEU A 145 -12.82 5.38 7.37
C LEU A 145 -13.93 6.29 6.82
N MET A 146 -15.11 6.26 7.42
CA MET A 146 -16.25 7.14 7.08
C MET A 146 -16.10 8.57 7.66
N GLY A 147 -14.96 8.91 8.27
CA GLY A 147 -14.67 10.25 8.80
C GLY A 147 -15.19 10.48 10.22
N ILE A 148 -15.72 9.47 10.90
CA ILE A 148 -16.10 9.57 12.31
C ILE A 148 -14.81 9.60 13.15
N PRO A 149 -14.68 10.53 14.12
CA PRO A 149 -13.47 10.65 14.93
C PRO A 149 -13.07 9.32 15.59
N LYS A 150 -11.77 9.08 15.61
CA LYS A 150 -11.18 7.89 16.25
C LYS A 150 -11.53 7.87 17.73
N VAL A 151 -12.19 6.80 18.16
CA VAL A 151 -12.39 6.49 19.58
C VAL A 151 -11.15 5.74 20.07
N ARG A 152 -10.56 6.16 21.20
CA ARG A 152 -9.46 5.41 21.80
C ARG A 152 -9.98 4.03 22.22
N GLU A 153 -9.42 2.98 21.63
CA GLU A 153 -9.72 1.61 22.03
C GLU A 153 -9.24 1.37 23.46
N SER A 154 -10.12 0.89 24.33
CA SER A 154 -9.74 0.41 25.67
C SER A 154 -9.07 -0.95 25.54
N VAL A 155 -7.96 -1.16 26.27
CA VAL A 155 -7.23 -2.44 26.31
C VAL A 155 -8.15 -3.60 26.71
N LEU A 156 -9.02 -3.37 27.69
CA LEU A 156 -10.01 -4.37 28.11
C LEU A 156 -11.00 -4.68 26.97
N GLY A 157 -11.34 -3.67 26.16
CA GLY A 157 -12.15 -3.83 24.96
C GLY A 157 -11.44 -4.65 23.88
N VAL A 158 -10.13 -4.46 23.67
CA VAL A 158 -9.32 -5.26 22.75
C VAL A 158 -9.27 -6.72 23.19
N PHE A 159 -8.94 -6.98 24.46
CA PHE A 159 -8.92 -8.33 25.00
C PHE A 159 -10.28 -8.99 24.93
N ARG A 160 -11.35 -8.29 25.34
CA ARG A 160 -12.72 -8.80 25.21
C ARG A 160 -13.09 -9.05 23.74
N GLY A 161 -12.61 -8.22 22.81
CA GLY A 161 -12.77 -8.41 21.37
C GLY A 161 -12.14 -9.72 20.89
N ILE A 162 -10.86 -9.96 21.26
CA ILE A 162 -10.15 -11.20 20.95
C ILE A 162 -10.87 -12.41 21.58
N PHE A 163 -11.17 -12.37 22.88
CA PHE A 163 -11.85 -13.47 23.59
C PHE A 163 -13.28 -13.73 23.08
N SER A 164 -14.04 -12.68 22.78
CA SER A 164 -15.36 -12.82 22.16
C SER A 164 -15.27 -13.39 20.75
N GLY A 165 -14.18 -13.14 20.02
CA GLY A 165 -13.86 -13.76 18.75
C GLY A 165 -13.82 -15.28 18.82
N PHE A 166 -13.21 -15.84 19.87
CA PHE A 166 -13.21 -17.28 20.13
C PHE A 166 -14.60 -17.83 20.50
N SER A 167 -15.53 -16.97 20.93
CA SER A 167 -16.90 -17.32 21.30
C SER A 167 -17.92 -17.09 20.16
N LYS A 168 -17.54 -16.40 19.07
CA LYS A 168 -18.42 -16.15 17.92
C LYS A 168 -18.76 -17.47 17.22
N SER A 169 -20.05 -17.70 16.98
CA SER A 169 -20.52 -18.86 16.21
C SER A 169 -20.05 -18.85 14.75
N LYS A 170 -19.75 -17.68 14.16
CA LYS A 170 -19.21 -17.55 12.81
C LYS A 170 -17.67 -17.61 12.83
N GLN A 171 -17.11 -18.60 12.15
CA GLN A 171 -15.66 -18.77 12.01
C GLN A 171 -15.02 -17.57 11.27
N CYS A 172 -13.92 -17.02 11.80
CA CYS A 172 -13.16 -15.92 11.17
C CYS A 172 -12.34 -16.34 9.93
N GLY A 173 -12.40 -17.62 9.55
CA GLY A 173 -11.66 -18.16 8.40
C GLY A 173 -10.21 -18.50 8.76
N VAL A 174 -9.32 -18.37 7.79
CA VAL A 174 -7.92 -18.75 7.90
C VAL A 174 -7.06 -17.50 8.11
N VAL A 175 -6.01 -17.67 8.93
CA VAL A 175 -4.89 -16.73 9.01
C VAL A 175 -3.67 -17.42 8.42
N ARG A 176 -3.06 -16.79 7.41
CA ARG A 176 -1.81 -17.25 6.83
C ARG A 176 -0.70 -16.27 7.18
N MET A 177 0.35 -16.80 7.80
CA MET A 177 1.56 -16.04 8.11
C MET A 177 2.69 -16.52 7.20
N HIS A 178 3.44 -15.57 6.66
CA HIS A 178 4.67 -15.85 5.93
C HIS A 178 5.85 -15.21 6.64
N TYR A 179 6.98 -15.92 6.64
CA TYR A 179 8.27 -15.40 7.05
C TYR A 179 9.15 -15.22 5.83
N GLY A 180 9.65 -14.00 5.63
CA GLY A 180 10.55 -13.67 4.55
C GLY A 180 11.93 -14.30 4.80
N ARG A 181 12.75 -14.33 3.76
CA ARG A 181 14.14 -14.78 3.88
C ARG A 181 14.85 -13.92 4.95
N PRO A 182 15.44 -14.51 6.00
CA PRO A 182 16.28 -13.78 6.93
C PRO A 182 17.51 -13.22 6.21
N ILE A 183 17.71 -11.91 6.25
CA ILE A 183 18.85 -11.24 5.63
C ILE A 183 19.64 -10.52 6.72
N ARG A 184 20.97 -10.60 6.64
CA ARG A 184 21.85 -9.90 7.59
C ARG A 184 21.77 -8.41 7.40
N LEU A 185 21.80 -7.65 8.48
CA LEU A 185 21.77 -6.19 8.36
C LEU A 185 22.98 -5.68 7.59
N THR A 186 24.17 -6.25 7.81
CA THR A 186 25.38 -5.89 7.05
C THR A 186 25.23 -6.10 5.54
N GLU A 187 24.53 -7.16 5.12
CA GLU A 187 24.22 -7.44 3.72
C GLU A 187 23.21 -6.42 3.15
N TYR A 188 22.19 -6.04 3.93
CA TYR A 188 21.26 -4.97 3.58
C TYR A 188 21.99 -3.64 3.36
N LEU A 189 22.85 -3.25 4.31
CA LEU A 189 23.64 -2.02 4.26
C LEU A 189 24.54 -2.00 3.02
N ALA A 190 25.25 -3.10 2.75
CA ALA A 190 26.13 -3.22 1.58
C ALA A 190 25.34 -3.11 0.27
N THR A 191 24.20 -3.80 0.15
CA THR A 191 23.37 -3.80 -1.06
C THR A 191 22.77 -2.42 -1.34
N ILE A 192 22.23 -1.77 -0.31
CA ILE A 192 21.64 -0.43 -0.43
C ILE A 192 22.73 0.59 -0.77
N THR A 193 23.88 0.55 -0.08
CA THR A 193 25.02 1.43 -0.33
C THR A 193 25.54 1.26 -1.74
N ALA A 194 25.82 0.03 -2.17
CA ALA A 194 26.29 -0.26 -3.53
C ALA A 194 25.30 0.26 -4.58
N SER A 195 24.00 0.05 -4.37
CA SER A 195 22.98 0.56 -5.27
C SER A 195 22.96 2.10 -5.26
N LEU A 196 23.14 2.75 -4.11
CA LEU A 196 23.18 4.23 -3.98
C LEU A 196 24.42 4.83 -4.66
N SER A 197 25.58 4.20 -4.51
CA SER A 197 26.84 4.63 -5.12
C SER A 197 26.92 4.32 -6.62
N SER A 198 26.33 3.20 -7.06
CA SER A 198 26.38 2.74 -8.46
C SER A 198 25.67 3.67 -9.44
N ASN A 199 24.78 4.54 -8.98
CA ASN A 199 24.14 5.56 -9.82
C ASN A 199 25.11 6.64 -10.32
N HIS A 200 26.37 6.64 -9.86
CA HIS A 200 27.41 7.50 -10.44
C HIS A 200 28.30 6.82 -11.49
N ARG A 201 28.52 5.49 -11.49
CA ARG A 201 29.48 4.82 -12.41
C ARG A 201 29.14 3.33 -12.70
N THR A 202 28.27 3.10 -13.69
CA THR A 202 28.15 1.94 -14.63
C THR A 202 27.69 0.50 -14.22
N ARG A 203 26.48 0.12 -14.70
CA ARG A 203 26.00 -1.04 -15.54
C ARG A 203 25.99 -2.52 -15.05
N PRO A 204 24.96 -3.31 -15.44
CA PRO A 204 25.06 -4.08 -16.69
C PRO A 204 23.89 -3.94 -17.70
N VAL A 205 24.25 -4.18 -18.98
CA VAL A 205 23.47 -4.31 -20.24
C VAL A 205 22.91 -3.03 -20.91
N ARG A 206 23.18 -2.94 -22.24
CA ARG A 206 22.82 -1.88 -23.20
C ARG A 206 21.31 -1.65 -23.23
N MET A 207 20.82 -0.41 -23.17
CA MET A 207 20.50 0.36 -24.39
C MET A 207 20.76 1.86 -24.23
N THR A 208 20.92 2.50 -25.38
CA THR A 208 21.45 3.83 -25.66
C THR A 208 20.49 4.96 -25.30
N LYS A 209 21.05 5.99 -24.63
CA LYS A 209 20.55 7.36 -24.41
C LYS A 209 19.10 7.49 -23.92
N LEU A 210 18.93 7.83 -22.63
CA LEU A 210 17.89 8.78 -22.25
C LEU A 210 18.27 9.52 -20.95
N SER A 211 18.09 10.83 -21.00
CA SER A 211 18.35 11.79 -19.94
C SER A 211 17.00 12.11 -19.28
N THR A 212 16.72 11.52 -18.12
CA THR A 212 15.85 12.01 -17.02
C THR A 212 15.62 10.84 -16.04
N SER A 213 16.39 10.86 -14.95
CA SER A 213 16.31 9.90 -13.86
C SER A 213 15.03 10.15 -13.05
N PHE A 214 14.20 9.12 -12.90
CA PHE A 214 13.21 9.00 -11.82
C PHE A 214 13.29 7.56 -11.28
N SER A 215 14.13 7.35 -10.26
CA SER A 215 14.11 6.12 -9.44
C SER A 215 13.09 6.27 -8.31
N TYR A 216 12.54 5.17 -7.77
CA TYR A 216 11.66 5.20 -6.59
C TYR A 216 12.33 5.83 -5.36
N ARG A 217 13.66 5.86 -5.34
CA ARG A 217 14.44 6.68 -4.41
C ARG A 217 14.00 8.13 -4.40
N GLU A 218 13.70 8.72 -5.55
CA GLU A 218 13.34 10.13 -5.68
C GLU A 218 11.94 10.45 -5.11
N LEU A 219 11.06 9.45 -5.00
CA LEU A 219 9.72 9.52 -4.38
C LEU A 219 9.78 9.36 -2.85
N VAL A 220 10.93 8.99 -2.31
CA VAL A 220 11.14 8.90 -0.88
C VAL A 220 11.79 10.23 -0.49
N PRO A 221 11.09 11.26 0.06
CA PRO A 221 11.67 12.60 0.26
C PRO A 221 13.07 12.58 0.87
N TRP A 222 14.09 12.74 0.01
CA TRP A 222 15.47 12.97 0.42
C TRP A 222 15.56 14.45 0.76
N HIS A 223 16.03 14.80 1.96
CA HIS A 223 16.35 16.19 2.24
C HIS A 223 17.41 16.65 1.22
N ARG A 224 17.03 17.52 0.27
CA ARG A 224 17.87 18.02 -0.83
C ARG A 224 18.92 19.06 -0.38
N THR A 225 19.41 18.97 0.84
CA THR A 225 20.44 19.86 1.36
C THR A 225 21.71 19.07 1.61
N HIS A 226 22.60 19.08 0.61
CA HIS A 226 24.03 18.77 0.63
C HIS A 226 24.58 17.69 1.59
N SER A 227 25.11 16.60 1.01
CA SER A 227 26.45 16.03 1.29
C SER A 227 26.64 14.82 0.37
N GLU A 228 27.85 14.62 -0.16
CA GLU A 228 28.23 13.53 -1.09
C GLU A 228 28.31 12.14 -0.41
N THR A 229 27.72 12.00 0.79
CA THR A 229 27.62 10.77 1.57
C THR A 229 26.17 10.49 1.93
N VAL A 230 25.76 9.21 1.85
CA VAL A 230 24.40 8.80 2.24
C VAL A 230 24.26 9.01 3.74
N ASP A 231 23.41 9.97 4.16
CA ASP A 231 23.03 10.15 5.57
C ASP A 231 22.50 8.83 6.15
N ASP A 232 22.98 8.43 7.33
CA ASP A 232 22.54 7.23 8.05
C ASP A 232 21.02 7.16 8.16
N ARG A 233 20.35 8.31 8.35
CA ARG A 233 18.88 8.38 8.41
C ARG A 233 18.22 7.90 7.13
N THR A 234 18.85 8.17 5.98
CA THR A 234 18.27 7.76 4.71
C THR A 234 18.53 6.29 4.42
N MET A 235 19.67 5.77 4.85
CA MET A 235 19.93 4.34 4.82
C MET A 235 18.93 3.56 5.69
N ILE A 236 18.70 4.02 6.93
CA ILE A 236 17.69 3.46 7.84
C ILE A 236 16.30 3.50 7.20
N ARG A 237 15.95 4.61 6.53
CA ARG A 237 14.68 4.72 5.80
C ARG A 237 14.59 3.71 4.66
N ALA A 238 15.64 3.58 3.85
CA ALA A 238 15.68 2.62 2.75
C ALA A 238 15.53 1.18 3.25
N ILE A 239 16.17 0.81 4.36
CA ILE A 239 16.00 -0.52 4.98
C ILE A 239 14.54 -0.72 5.39
N GLY A 240 13.94 0.25 6.10
CA GLY A 240 12.54 0.18 6.51
C GLY A 240 11.59 -0.03 5.32
N PHE A 241 11.77 0.73 4.24
CA PHE A 241 10.93 0.61 3.05
C PHE A 241 11.14 -0.73 2.34
N HIS A 242 12.38 -1.21 2.25
CA HIS A 242 12.69 -2.50 1.64
C HIS A 242 12.05 -3.65 2.41
N VAL A 243 12.14 -3.66 3.73
CA VAL A 243 11.52 -4.71 4.57
C VAL A 243 10.01 -4.71 4.42
N VAL A 244 9.36 -3.54 4.48
CA VAL A 244 7.90 -3.45 4.34
C VAL A 244 7.45 -3.87 2.94
N TYR A 245 8.22 -3.49 1.90
CA TYR A 245 7.94 -3.92 0.53
C TYR A 245 8.05 -5.45 0.37
N GLU A 246 9.12 -6.06 0.88
CA GLU A 246 9.30 -7.52 0.90
C GLU A 246 8.14 -8.20 1.62
N ALA A 247 7.78 -7.72 2.82
CA ALA A 247 6.66 -8.23 3.61
C ALA A 247 5.32 -8.10 2.86
N GLN A 248 5.12 -7.03 2.09
CA GLN A 248 3.92 -6.85 1.30
C GLN A 248 3.86 -7.80 0.09
N MET A 249 4.99 -8.04 -0.57
CA MET A 249 5.07 -8.89 -1.76
C MET A 249 5.02 -10.40 -1.48
N MET A 250 5.38 -10.82 -0.27
CA MET A 250 5.23 -12.22 0.18
C MET A 250 3.82 -12.56 0.69
N CYS A 251 2.97 -11.56 0.89
CA CYS A 251 1.61 -11.76 1.42
C CYS A 251 0.75 -12.58 0.43
N SER A 252 0.04 -13.60 0.94
CA SER A 252 -0.98 -14.30 0.16
C SER A 252 -2.23 -13.43 0.01
N ILE A 253 -2.98 -13.68 -1.06
CA ILE A 253 -4.28 -13.06 -1.28
C ILE A 253 -5.39 -14.01 -0.79
N SER A 254 -6.32 -13.51 0.00
CA SER A 254 -7.49 -14.30 0.43
C SER A 254 -8.53 -14.41 -0.70
N PRO A 255 -9.34 -15.48 -0.73
CA PRO A 255 -10.54 -15.56 -1.57
C PRO A 255 -11.46 -14.34 -1.42
N VAL A 256 -11.58 -13.82 -0.19
CA VAL A 256 -12.35 -12.62 0.15
C VAL A 256 -11.82 -11.39 -0.60
N ALA A 257 -10.49 -11.25 -0.68
CA ALA A 257 -9.84 -10.17 -1.44
C ALA A 257 -10.02 -10.33 -2.96
N VAL A 258 -9.97 -11.56 -3.50
CA VAL A 258 -10.23 -11.83 -4.93
C VAL A 258 -11.65 -11.42 -5.32
N VAL A 259 -12.65 -11.89 -4.57
CA VAL A 259 -14.06 -11.55 -4.81
C VAL A 259 -14.30 -10.05 -4.67
N SER A 260 -13.78 -9.43 -3.61
CA SER A 260 -13.92 -7.99 -3.39
C SER A 260 -13.26 -7.17 -4.50
N CYS A 261 -12.12 -7.64 -5.01
CA CYS A 261 -11.42 -7.01 -6.11
C CYS A 261 -12.25 -7.03 -7.39
N LEU A 262 -12.84 -8.17 -7.76
CA LEU A 262 -13.67 -8.26 -8.96
C LEU A 262 -14.94 -7.43 -8.87
N LEU A 263 -15.62 -7.42 -7.71
CA LEU A 263 -16.84 -6.61 -7.52
C LEU A 263 -16.57 -5.12 -7.66
N LEU A 264 -15.41 -4.63 -7.22
CA LEU A 264 -15.07 -3.21 -7.34
C LEU A 264 -14.41 -2.88 -8.68
N ALA A 265 -13.51 -3.71 -9.19
CA ALA A 265 -12.70 -3.36 -10.35
C ALA A 265 -13.33 -3.75 -11.69
N LYS A 266 -14.25 -4.73 -11.72
CA LYS A 266 -14.89 -5.26 -12.94
C LYS A 266 -16.42 -5.24 -12.89
N TRP A 267 -17.01 -5.77 -11.82
CA TRP A 267 -18.45 -6.07 -11.72
C TRP A 267 -19.14 -5.24 -10.64
N ARG A 268 -19.27 -3.94 -10.90
CA ARG A 268 -19.91 -3.00 -9.96
C ARG A 268 -21.44 -3.09 -9.95
N GLY A 269 -22.03 -3.70 -10.98
CA GLY A 269 -23.46 -4.03 -11.08
C GLY A 269 -23.74 -5.54 -11.05
N LYS A 270 -24.95 -5.94 -11.45
CA LYS A 270 -25.34 -7.36 -11.49
C LYS A 270 -24.57 -8.12 -12.57
N VAL A 271 -24.00 -9.27 -12.20
CA VAL A 271 -23.33 -10.20 -13.11
C VAL A 271 -23.84 -11.62 -12.89
N SER A 272 -23.96 -12.41 -13.96
CA SER A 272 -24.30 -13.83 -13.83
C SER A 272 -23.28 -14.54 -12.94
N ARG A 273 -23.77 -15.36 -12.01
CA ARG A 273 -22.94 -16.12 -11.08
C ARG A 273 -21.88 -16.97 -11.78
N SER A 274 -22.24 -17.64 -12.87
CA SER A 274 -21.31 -18.47 -13.67
C SER A 274 -20.17 -17.66 -14.29
N THR A 275 -20.44 -16.44 -14.76
CA THR A 275 -19.43 -15.53 -15.29
C THR A 275 -18.53 -15.00 -14.18
N PHE A 276 -19.10 -14.66 -13.04
CA PHE A 276 -18.35 -14.20 -11.88
C PHE A 276 -17.39 -15.27 -11.34
N GLU A 277 -17.83 -16.53 -11.27
CA GLU A 277 -17.00 -17.66 -10.84
C GLU A 277 -15.81 -17.88 -11.78
N ARG A 278 -16.02 -17.80 -13.11
CA ARG A 278 -14.93 -17.88 -14.10
C ARG A 278 -13.94 -16.71 -13.98
N ASP A 279 -14.44 -15.51 -13.73
CA ASP A 279 -13.57 -14.34 -13.54
C ASP A 279 -12.77 -14.42 -12.23
N CYS A 280 -13.31 -15.05 -11.19
CA CYS A 280 -12.56 -15.36 -9.97
C CYS A 280 -11.39 -16.29 -10.25
N GLU A 281 -11.60 -17.36 -11.03
CA GLU A 281 -10.51 -18.23 -11.49
C GLU A 281 -9.47 -17.44 -12.29
N TRP A 282 -9.92 -16.63 -13.26
CA TRP A 282 -9.04 -15.79 -14.06
C TRP A 282 -8.16 -14.86 -13.19
N LEU A 283 -8.73 -14.19 -12.19
CA LEU A 283 -7.95 -13.31 -11.32
C LEU A 283 -6.96 -14.11 -10.46
N CYS A 284 -7.33 -15.30 -9.98
CA CYS A 284 -6.41 -16.16 -9.25
C CYS A 284 -5.22 -16.58 -10.11
N GLU A 285 -5.47 -16.99 -11.36
CA GLU A 285 -4.42 -17.34 -12.31
C GLU A 285 -3.52 -16.13 -12.62
N LYS A 286 -4.08 -14.93 -12.73
CA LYS A 286 -3.29 -13.69 -12.87
C LYS A 286 -2.42 -13.40 -11.65
N ILE A 287 -2.93 -13.60 -10.43
CA ILE A 287 -2.15 -13.41 -9.21
C ILE A 287 -0.97 -14.39 -9.16
N ILE A 288 -1.20 -15.66 -9.50
CA ILE A 288 -0.16 -16.70 -9.55
C ILE A 288 0.88 -16.39 -10.63
N ALA A 289 0.45 -15.93 -11.81
CA ALA A 289 1.36 -15.55 -12.89
C ALA A 289 2.31 -14.41 -12.49
N GLU A 290 1.88 -13.52 -11.59
CA GLU A 290 2.72 -12.46 -11.00
C GLU A 290 3.54 -12.95 -9.77
N GLY A 291 3.69 -14.26 -9.60
CA GLY A 291 4.43 -14.87 -8.49
C GLY A 291 3.74 -14.74 -7.13
N GLY A 292 2.42 -14.55 -7.10
CA GLY A 292 1.62 -14.51 -5.89
C GLY A 292 1.03 -15.86 -5.50
N ASP A 293 0.40 -15.90 -4.33
CA ASP A 293 -0.34 -17.05 -3.84
C ASP A 293 -1.77 -16.61 -3.48
N VAL A 294 -2.74 -17.49 -3.73
CA VAL A 294 -4.14 -17.30 -3.31
C VAL A 294 -4.51 -18.42 -2.35
N VAL A 295 -4.98 -18.05 -1.15
CA VAL A 295 -5.23 -19.00 -0.08
C VAL A 295 -6.25 -20.06 -0.50
N GLY A 296 -5.79 -21.32 -0.56
CA GLY A 296 -6.64 -22.47 -0.88
C GLY A 296 -6.94 -22.66 -2.37
N TYR A 297 -6.34 -21.85 -3.25
CA TYR A 297 -6.50 -22.00 -4.70
C TYR A 297 -5.32 -22.74 -5.31
N GLN A 298 -5.60 -23.76 -6.11
CA GLN A 298 -4.61 -24.44 -6.93
C GLN A 298 -5.05 -24.40 -8.40
N SER A 299 -4.17 -23.90 -9.26
CA SER A 299 -4.41 -23.78 -10.71
C SER A 299 -4.93 -25.10 -11.28
N LYS A 300 -6.00 -24.99 -12.10
CA LYS A 300 -6.72 -26.11 -12.74
C LYS A 300 -7.38 -27.15 -11.80
N LYS A 301 -7.24 -27.03 -10.48
CA LYS A 301 -7.85 -27.96 -9.51
C LYS A 301 -8.98 -27.33 -8.71
N THR A 302 -8.81 -26.09 -8.27
CA THR A 302 -9.82 -25.38 -7.50
C THR A 302 -10.81 -24.72 -8.46
N LYS A 303 -12.09 -25.07 -8.34
CA LYS A 303 -13.18 -24.42 -9.08
C LYS A 303 -13.54 -23.07 -8.46
N GLY A 304 -13.87 -22.10 -9.29
CA GLY A 304 -14.31 -20.75 -8.91
C GLY A 304 -15.54 -20.78 -8.02
N SER A 305 -16.46 -21.72 -8.25
CA SER A 305 -17.65 -21.91 -7.41
C SER A 305 -17.32 -22.21 -5.95
N ALA A 306 -16.26 -22.99 -5.67
CA ALA A 306 -15.82 -23.27 -4.31
C ALA A 306 -15.20 -22.04 -3.64
N LEU A 307 -14.38 -21.28 -4.40
CA LEU A 307 -13.75 -20.05 -3.93
C LEU A 307 -14.79 -18.98 -3.60
N VAL A 308 -15.76 -18.79 -4.51
CA VAL A 308 -16.83 -17.81 -4.39
C VAL A 308 -17.75 -18.17 -3.21
N LYS A 309 -18.13 -19.45 -3.07
CA LYS A 309 -18.91 -19.93 -1.93
C LYS A 309 -18.23 -19.59 -0.61
N TYR A 310 -16.94 -19.89 -0.48
CA TYR A 310 -16.17 -19.59 0.73
C TYR A 310 -16.13 -18.09 1.04
N ALA A 311 -15.89 -17.25 0.03
CA ALA A 311 -15.79 -15.81 0.21
C ALA A 311 -17.16 -15.17 0.59
N PHE A 312 -18.26 -15.64 0.00
CA PHE A 312 -19.60 -15.11 0.27
C PHE A 312 -20.05 -15.32 1.71
N GLU A 313 -19.67 -16.43 2.35
CA GLU A 313 -19.94 -16.65 3.78
C GLU A 313 -19.33 -15.55 4.67
N LYS A 314 -18.23 -14.92 4.23
CA LYS A 314 -17.55 -13.83 4.95
C LYS A 314 -18.01 -12.43 4.50
N LEU A 315 -18.60 -12.31 3.31
CA LEU A 315 -19.01 -11.05 2.67
C LEU A 315 -20.53 -10.85 2.63
N GLU A 316 -21.31 -11.65 3.35
CA GLU A 316 -22.78 -11.59 3.39
C GLU A 316 -23.34 -10.18 3.66
N SER A 317 -22.64 -9.36 4.48
CA SER A 317 -23.05 -7.98 4.78
C SER A 317 -22.82 -7.00 3.62
N CYS A 318 -22.01 -7.37 2.62
CA CYS A 318 -21.54 -6.49 1.56
C CYS A 318 -21.99 -6.89 0.14
N VAL A 319 -22.43 -8.13 -0.03
CA VAL A 319 -22.77 -8.70 -1.34
C VAL A 319 -24.20 -9.22 -1.32
N GLU A 320 -24.92 -8.97 -2.41
CA GLU A 320 -26.20 -9.60 -2.71
C GLU A 320 -25.93 -10.79 -3.65
N VAL A 321 -26.33 -11.97 -3.21
CA VAL A 321 -26.11 -13.22 -3.93
C VAL A 321 -27.46 -13.89 -4.13
N THR A 322 -27.80 -14.14 -5.38
CA THR A 322 -28.94 -14.96 -5.79
C THR A 322 -28.43 -16.17 -6.58
N ASP A 323 -29.34 -17.07 -6.99
CA ASP A 323 -28.97 -18.19 -7.85
C ASP A 323 -28.54 -17.72 -9.25
N GLU A 324 -29.05 -16.58 -9.71
CA GLU A 324 -28.79 -16.06 -11.06
C GLU A 324 -27.64 -15.05 -11.10
N TYR A 325 -27.60 -14.11 -10.14
CA TYR A 325 -26.67 -12.99 -10.17
C TYR A 325 -25.98 -12.72 -8.83
N VAL A 326 -24.84 -12.03 -8.95
CA VAL A 326 -24.06 -11.46 -7.86
C VAL A 326 -23.95 -9.96 -8.10
N SER A 327 -24.11 -9.16 -7.04
CA SER A 327 -23.84 -7.72 -7.06
C SER A 327 -23.35 -7.21 -5.71
N PRO A 328 -22.51 -6.16 -5.67
CA PRO A 328 -22.22 -5.48 -4.41
C PRO A 328 -23.50 -4.79 -3.89
N LYS A 329 -23.69 -4.75 -2.58
CA LYS A 329 -24.75 -3.94 -1.96
C LYS A 329 -24.36 -2.47 -2.10
N GLU A 330 -25.25 -1.65 -2.65
CA GLU A 330 -25.04 -0.22 -2.91
C GLU A 330 -25.10 0.60 -1.61
N SER A 331 -24.11 0.41 -0.75
CA SER A 331 -23.91 1.22 0.45
C SER A 331 -22.43 1.58 0.61
N HIS A 332 -22.18 2.77 1.14
CA HIS A 332 -20.81 3.23 1.40
C HIS A 332 -20.05 2.26 2.31
N SER A 333 -20.72 1.72 3.34
CA SER A 333 -20.16 0.71 4.25
C SER A 333 -19.69 -0.55 3.53
N SER A 334 -20.52 -1.08 2.62
CA SER A 334 -20.21 -2.27 1.83
C SER A 334 -19.02 -2.01 0.92
N PHE A 335 -18.99 -0.88 0.21
CA PHE A 335 -17.89 -0.53 -0.70
C PHE A 335 -16.57 -0.31 0.03
N ILE A 336 -16.57 0.32 1.21
CA ILE A 336 -15.37 0.49 2.04
C ILE A 336 -14.86 -0.87 2.54
N THR A 337 -15.76 -1.78 2.93
CA THR A 337 -15.39 -3.13 3.37
C THR A 337 -14.80 -3.97 2.23
N LEU A 338 -15.41 -3.92 1.04
CA LEU A 338 -14.87 -4.57 -0.15
C LEU A 338 -13.51 -3.95 -0.53
N ALA A 339 -13.35 -2.63 -0.43
CA ALA A 339 -12.11 -1.95 -0.75
C ALA A 339 -10.98 -2.33 0.22
N TYR A 340 -11.26 -2.42 1.53
CA TYR A 340 -10.31 -2.92 2.52
C TYR A 340 -9.71 -4.27 2.10
N ASN A 341 -10.55 -5.22 1.66
CA ASN A 341 -10.11 -6.55 1.23
C ASN A 341 -9.38 -6.50 -0.12
N LYS A 342 -9.95 -5.79 -1.11
CA LYS A 342 -9.35 -5.58 -2.45
C LYS A 342 -7.92 -5.05 -2.35
N ASN A 343 -7.66 -4.13 -1.41
CA ASN A 343 -6.41 -3.39 -1.36
C ASN A 343 -5.17 -4.27 -1.13
N SER A 344 -5.34 -5.49 -0.59
CA SER A 344 -4.27 -6.49 -0.53
C SER A 344 -3.80 -6.98 -1.91
N VAL A 345 -4.66 -6.95 -2.92
CA VAL A 345 -4.39 -7.38 -4.30
C VAL A 345 -3.57 -6.34 -5.07
N ILE A 346 -3.71 -5.06 -4.74
CA ILE A 346 -3.17 -3.94 -5.54
C ILE A 346 -1.64 -4.01 -5.63
N CYS A 347 -0.93 -4.42 -4.56
CA CYS A 347 0.53 -4.46 -4.56
C CYS A 347 1.10 -5.28 -5.71
N ARG A 348 0.44 -6.40 -6.03
CA ARG A 348 0.83 -7.34 -7.07
C ARG A 348 0.70 -6.75 -8.47
N PHE A 349 -0.23 -5.81 -8.66
CA PHE A 349 -0.54 -5.21 -9.95
C PHE A 349 -0.25 -3.71 -10.01
N SER A 350 0.39 -3.12 -9.00
CA SER A 350 0.47 -1.66 -8.83
C SER A 350 1.07 -0.92 -10.04
N ILE A 351 2.18 -1.41 -10.59
CA ILE A 351 2.79 -0.85 -11.81
C ILE A 351 1.87 -1.05 -13.02
N LYS A 352 1.32 -2.26 -13.20
CA LYS A 352 0.36 -2.58 -14.29
C LYS A 352 -0.86 -1.67 -14.23
N SER A 353 -1.37 -1.38 -13.04
CA SER A 353 -2.51 -0.51 -12.78
C SER A 353 -2.25 0.94 -13.13
N VAL A 354 -1.06 1.46 -12.81
CA VAL A 354 -0.69 2.83 -13.16
C VAL A 354 -0.50 2.98 -14.67
N ILE A 355 0.22 2.05 -15.32
CA ILE A 355 0.36 2.04 -16.78
C ILE A 355 -1.01 1.93 -17.45
N ALA A 356 -1.86 1.02 -16.97
CA ALA A 356 -3.19 0.85 -17.52
C ALA A 356 -4.03 2.11 -17.37
N LEU A 357 -3.99 2.79 -16.21
CA LEU A 357 -4.69 4.06 -15.98
C LEU A 357 -4.21 5.16 -16.95
N THR A 358 -2.90 5.27 -17.17
CA THR A 358 -2.31 6.18 -18.17
C THR A 358 -2.86 5.92 -19.57
N ILE A 359 -3.02 4.66 -19.96
CA ILE A 359 -3.47 4.29 -21.30
C ILE A 359 -4.99 4.48 -21.46
N VAL A 360 -5.79 4.01 -20.50
CA VAL A 360 -7.27 4.06 -20.61
C VAL A 360 -7.84 5.45 -20.37
N SER A 361 -7.09 6.37 -19.76
CA SER A 361 -7.50 7.79 -19.64
C SER A 361 -7.50 8.51 -20.99
N ARG A 362 -6.91 7.91 -22.03
CA ARG A 362 -6.91 8.45 -23.39
C ARG A 362 -8.12 7.95 -24.17
N PRO A 363 -8.69 8.77 -25.08
CA PRO A 363 -9.76 8.34 -25.97
C PRO A 363 -9.41 7.06 -26.73
N SER A 364 -10.41 6.25 -27.04
CA SER A 364 -10.22 5.01 -27.80
C SER A 364 -9.53 5.28 -29.13
N GLY A 365 -8.48 4.51 -29.45
CA GLY A 365 -7.70 4.66 -30.69
C GLY A 365 -6.56 5.69 -30.63
N THR A 366 -6.38 6.41 -29.52
CA THR A 366 -5.23 7.31 -29.34
C THR A 366 -3.90 6.56 -29.46
N LYS A 367 -2.98 7.11 -30.25
CA LYS A 367 -1.61 6.63 -30.36
C LYS A 367 -0.75 7.28 -29.27
N LEU A 368 0.02 6.48 -28.55
CA LEU A 368 0.89 6.94 -27.47
C LEU A 368 2.33 6.48 -27.71
N SER A 369 3.30 7.36 -27.49
CA SER A 369 4.70 6.93 -27.44
C SER A 369 4.99 6.22 -26.12
N ILE A 370 5.97 5.31 -26.13
CA ILE A 370 6.41 4.62 -24.91
C ILE A 370 6.92 5.61 -23.88
N ASP A 371 7.69 6.62 -24.30
CA ASP A 371 8.20 7.66 -23.41
C ASP A 371 7.07 8.42 -22.73
N GLN A 372 5.99 8.74 -23.45
CA GLN A 372 4.84 9.42 -22.85
C GLN A 372 4.15 8.53 -21.81
N ILE A 373 3.95 7.24 -22.09
CA ILE A 373 3.37 6.30 -21.13
C ILE A 373 4.24 6.21 -19.88
N VAL A 374 5.57 6.18 -20.06
CA VAL A 374 6.52 6.07 -18.96
C VAL A 374 6.51 7.32 -18.09
N GLU A 375 6.62 8.52 -18.67
CA GLU A 375 6.58 9.78 -17.91
C GLU A 375 5.26 9.97 -17.17
N ASP A 376 4.12 9.71 -17.82
CA ASP A 376 2.80 9.81 -17.20
C ASP A 376 2.65 8.78 -16.06
N ALA A 377 3.13 7.55 -16.25
CA ALA A 377 3.11 6.53 -15.20
C ALA A 377 4.00 6.90 -14.01
N LEU A 378 5.19 7.45 -14.25
CA LEU A 378 6.09 7.92 -13.19
C LEU A 378 5.47 9.08 -12.40
N SER A 379 4.83 10.02 -13.10
CA SER A 379 4.08 11.12 -12.49
C SER A 379 2.94 10.61 -11.61
N LEU A 380 2.14 9.63 -12.07
CA LEU A 380 1.09 9.02 -11.24
C LEU A 380 1.65 8.30 -10.01
N CYS A 381 2.77 7.59 -10.15
CA CYS A 381 3.44 6.94 -9.01
C CYS A 381 3.90 7.97 -7.96
N ASP A 382 4.39 9.12 -8.40
CA ASP A 382 4.83 10.23 -7.55
C ASP A 382 3.65 10.85 -6.77
N TRP A 383 2.49 11.03 -7.40
CA TRP A 383 1.28 11.48 -6.71
C TRP A 383 0.73 10.46 -5.72
N LEU A 384 0.91 9.17 -6.00
CA LEU A 384 0.42 8.06 -5.17
C LEU A 384 1.48 7.49 -4.21
N GLN A 385 2.60 8.17 -4.01
CA GLN A 385 3.75 7.69 -3.21
C GLN A 385 3.42 7.39 -1.73
N PHE A 386 2.38 8.00 -1.17
CA PHE A 386 1.89 7.70 0.19
C PHE A 386 0.77 6.66 0.22
N GLU A 387 0.22 6.30 -0.93
CA GLU A 387 -0.80 5.26 -1.07
C GLU A 387 -0.18 3.87 -1.22
N PHE A 388 0.90 3.78 -2.01
CA PHE A 388 1.54 2.53 -2.40
C PHE A 388 3.07 2.58 -2.38
N MET A 389 3.67 1.42 -2.11
CA MET A 389 5.07 1.19 -2.40
C MET A 389 5.19 0.44 -3.73
N PHE A 390 5.55 1.17 -4.78
CA PHE A 390 5.56 0.65 -6.16
C PHE A 390 6.76 -0.27 -6.44
N CYS A 391 7.92 -0.02 -5.83
CA CYS A 391 9.07 -0.91 -5.92
C CYS A 391 10.02 -0.77 -4.73
N ARG A 392 11.09 -1.57 -4.71
CA ARG A 392 12.09 -1.49 -3.63
C ARG A 392 12.90 -0.21 -3.76
N PRO A 393 13.45 0.32 -2.66
CA PRO A 393 14.35 1.46 -2.69
C PRO A 393 15.64 1.24 -3.50
N CYS A 394 16.01 0.00 -3.82
CA CYS A 394 17.14 -0.35 -4.67
C CYS A 394 16.79 -0.51 -6.16
N ASP A 395 15.50 -0.46 -6.52
CA ASP A 395 15.04 -0.63 -7.91
C ASP A 395 14.88 0.72 -8.63
N SER A 396 14.90 0.66 -9.96
CA SER A 396 14.52 1.78 -10.83
C SER A 396 13.05 1.64 -11.24
N LEU A 397 12.23 2.62 -10.84
CA LEU A 397 10.80 2.62 -11.18
C LEU A 397 10.59 2.71 -12.70
N ARG A 398 11.38 3.53 -13.38
CA ARG A 398 11.37 3.65 -14.85
C ARG A 398 11.64 2.30 -15.52
N GLU A 399 12.66 1.58 -15.07
CA GLU A 399 12.97 0.25 -15.63
C GLU A 399 11.85 -0.74 -15.38
N LEU A 400 11.19 -0.70 -14.22
CA LEU A 400 10.04 -1.56 -13.95
C LEU A 400 8.86 -1.26 -14.87
N VAL A 401 8.61 0.03 -15.18
CA VAL A 401 7.58 0.41 -16.16
C VAL A 401 7.93 -0.11 -17.54
N HIS A 402 9.18 0.06 -18.00
CA HIS A 402 9.64 -0.53 -19.27
C HIS A 402 9.55 -2.06 -19.29
N ASN A 403 9.93 -2.72 -18.20
CA ASN A 403 9.89 -4.16 -18.07
C ASN A 403 8.45 -4.68 -18.20
N VAL A 404 7.48 -4.01 -17.57
CA VAL A 404 6.05 -4.36 -17.71
C VAL A 404 5.58 -4.17 -19.15
N LEU A 405 5.91 -3.04 -19.79
CA LEU A 405 5.57 -2.82 -21.21
C LEU A 405 6.22 -3.85 -22.15
N GLY A 406 7.42 -4.33 -21.82
CA GLY A 406 8.14 -5.38 -22.54
C GLY A 406 7.65 -6.80 -22.27
N GLN A 407 6.75 -7.02 -21.31
CA GLN A 407 6.17 -8.35 -21.09
C GLN A 407 5.30 -8.77 -22.29
N LYS A 408 5.32 -10.06 -22.62
CA LYS A 408 4.51 -10.62 -23.73
C LYS A 408 3.02 -10.27 -23.60
N GLU A 409 2.49 -10.24 -22.39
CA GLU A 409 1.10 -9.85 -22.15
C GLU A 409 0.77 -8.42 -22.66
N TRP A 410 1.75 -7.53 -22.71
CA TRP A 410 1.56 -6.14 -23.09
C TRP A 410 1.93 -5.88 -24.55
N SER A 411 3.08 -6.36 -25.01
CA SER A 411 3.69 -5.99 -26.29
C SER A 411 3.76 -7.11 -27.33
N ASP A 412 3.26 -8.33 -27.04
CA ASP A 412 3.25 -9.40 -28.04
C ASP A 412 2.50 -8.97 -29.31
N PRO A 413 3.09 -9.12 -30.52
CA PRO A 413 2.50 -8.63 -31.75
C PRO A 413 1.12 -9.21 -32.07
N ILE A 414 0.81 -10.42 -31.59
CA ILE A 414 -0.42 -11.15 -31.91
C ILE A 414 -1.40 -11.13 -30.74
N HIS A 415 -0.91 -11.27 -29.51
CA HIS A 415 -1.74 -11.51 -28.32
C HIS A 415 -1.60 -10.45 -27.22
N GLY A 416 -0.71 -9.46 -27.37
CA GLY A 416 -0.48 -8.43 -26.35
C GLY A 416 -1.63 -7.42 -26.27
N PHE A 417 -1.80 -6.74 -25.13
CA PHE A 417 -2.82 -5.71 -24.98
C PHE A 417 -2.63 -4.52 -25.93
N LEU A 418 -1.37 -4.25 -26.30
CA LEU A 418 -0.97 -3.15 -27.16
C LEU A 418 -0.51 -3.70 -28.51
N ARG A 419 -0.74 -2.90 -29.55
CA ARG A 419 -0.21 -3.13 -30.90
C ARG A 419 0.66 -1.95 -31.29
N SER A 420 1.86 -2.25 -31.79
CA SER A 420 2.73 -1.25 -32.41
C SER A 420 2.29 -1.00 -33.85
N GLU A 421 2.20 0.27 -34.23
CA GLU A 421 2.15 0.67 -35.63
C GLU A 421 3.53 1.17 -36.01
N ILE A 422 4.21 0.41 -36.86
CA ILE A 422 5.43 0.86 -37.53
C ILE A 422 4.94 1.79 -38.65
N GLU A 423 5.44 3.01 -38.71
CA GLU A 423 5.24 3.87 -39.89
C GLU A 423 5.93 3.17 -41.08
N ASP A 424 5.21 2.95 -42.18
CA ASP A 424 5.64 2.17 -43.37
C ASP A 424 6.86 2.76 -44.13
N ASP A 425 7.56 3.73 -43.54
CA ASP A 425 8.59 4.51 -44.21
C ASP A 425 10.00 4.12 -43.70
N GLY A 426 10.45 2.91 -44.04
CA GLY A 426 11.89 2.60 -44.00
C GLY A 426 12.25 1.19 -43.54
N PHE A 427 12.99 0.49 -44.41
CA PHE A 427 13.78 -0.69 -44.06
C PHE A 427 14.62 -0.46 -42.78
N LEU A 428 14.54 -1.38 -41.79
CA LEU A 428 15.66 -2.15 -41.21
C LEU A 428 15.37 -2.81 -39.83
N ASP A 429 16.00 -3.97 -39.66
CA ASP A 429 16.41 -4.75 -38.47
C ASP A 429 15.41 -5.20 -37.38
N ALA A 430 15.30 -6.53 -37.28
CA ALA A 430 14.50 -7.32 -36.34
C ALA A 430 14.90 -7.22 -34.84
N GLY A 431 15.63 -6.18 -34.44
CA GLY A 431 16.08 -5.96 -33.07
C GLY A 431 15.74 -4.60 -32.45
N GLY A 432 15.17 -3.66 -33.21
CA GLY A 432 14.99 -2.26 -32.80
C GLY A 432 13.56 -1.78 -32.49
N ALA A 433 12.55 -2.64 -32.64
CA ALA A 433 11.14 -2.23 -32.75
C ALA A 433 10.53 -1.54 -31.50
N LEU A 434 11.16 -1.61 -30.33
CA LEU A 434 10.59 -1.03 -29.10
C LEU A 434 10.95 0.46 -28.88
N ASN A 435 11.86 1.04 -29.65
CA ASN A 435 12.42 2.36 -29.31
C ASN A 435 11.84 3.56 -30.08
N SER A 436 10.99 3.35 -31.08
CA SER A 436 10.43 4.46 -31.88
C SER A 436 8.98 4.27 -32.33
N GLY A 437 8.32 3.18 -31.89
CA GLY A 437 6.95 2.88 -32.30
C GLY A 437 5.90 3.58 -31.44
N THR A 438 4.83 4.07 -32.09
CA THR A 438 3.61 4.45 -31.36
C THR A 438 2.79 3.19 -31.02
N LEU A 439 2.21 3.17 -29.83
CA LEU A 439 1.38 2.08 -29.32
C LEU A 439 -0.09 2.50 -29.27
N ARG A 440 -0.98 1.56 -29.57
CA ARG A 440 -2.41 1.69 -29.33
C ARG A 440 -2.99 0.44 -28.70
N VAL A 441 -4.12 0.59 -28.01
CA VAL A 441 -4.88 -0.55 -27.46
C VAL A 441 -5.41 -1.40 -28.62
N ARG A 442 -5.19 -2.72 -28.54
CA ARG A 442 -5.48 -3.66 -29.65
C ARG A 442 -6.97 -3.77 -29.97
N ASP A 443 -7.77 -4.08 -28.97
CA ASP A 443 -9.20 -4.39 -29.12
C ASP A 443 -9.98 -4.07 -27.83
N ALA A 444 -11.30 -4.23 -27.90
CA ALA A 444 -12.21 -3.97 -26.78
C ALA A 444 -11.89 -4.84 -25.56
N LYS A 445 -11.53 -6.11 -25.76
CA LYS A 445 -11.18 -7.06 -24.69
C LYS A 445 -9.90 -6.64 -23.94
N SER A 446 -8.92 -6.15 -24.69
CA SER A 446 -7.68 -5.58 -24.15
C SER A 446 -7.99 -4.31 -23.36
N ARG A 447 -8.88 -3.44 -23.87
CA ARG A 447 -9.35 -2.25 -23.14
C ARG A 447 -10.06 -2.62 -21.85
N GLU A 448 -10.93 -3.63 -21.84
CA GLU A 448 -11.60 -4.12 -20.62
C GLU A 448 -10.61 -4.63 -19.57
N THR A 449 -9.58 -5.36 -20.00
CA THR A 449 -8.53 -5.86 -19.09
C THR A 449 -7.68 -4.73 -18.51
N LEU A 450 -7.30 -3.75 -19.36
CA LEU A 450 -6.62 -2.55 -18.89
C LEU A 450 -7.52 -1.72 -17.96
N GLN A 451 -8.82 -1.63 -18.24
CA GLN A 451 -9.77 -0.92 -17.38
C GLN A 451 -9.87 -1.59 -16.00
N PHE A 452 -9.87 -2.92 -15.94
CA PHE A 452 -9.79 -3.66 -14.66
C PHE A 452 -8.55 -3.24 -13.87
N PHE A 453 -7.37 -3.26 -14.47
CA PHE A 453 -6.14 -2.86 -13.80
C PHE A 453 -6.16 -1.38 -13.38
N ALA A 454 -6.64 -0.49 -14.24
CA ALA A 454 -6.79 0.94 -13.94
C ALA A 454 -7.73 1.18 -12.74
N ASN A 455 -8.82 0.43 -12.65
CA ASN A 455 -9.79 0.53 -11.56
C ASN A 455 -9.25 0.08 -10.19
N LEU A 456 -8.09 -0.58 -10.14
CA LEU A 456 -7.42 -0.87 -8.87
C LEU A 456 -6.91 0.41 -8.19
N VAL A 457 -6.34 1.33 -8.96
CA VAL A 457 -5.73 2.59 -8.47
C VAL A 457 -6.62 3.82 -8.65
N ARG A 458 -7.60 3.79 -9.56
CA ARG A 458 -8.53 4.89 -9.85
C ARG A 458 -9.19 5.51 -8.59
N PRO A 459 -9.65 4.74 -7.58
CA PRO A 459 -10.25 5.34 -6.38
C PRO A 459 -9.31 6.29 -5.63
N PHE A 460 -8.01 6.01 -5.61
CA PHE A 460 -7.02 6.84 -4.91
C PHE A 460 -6.74 8.14 -5.66
N VAL A 461 -6.77 8.10 -7.00
CA VAL A 461 -6.70 9.29 -7.85
C VAL A 461 -7.96 10.16 -7.66
N GLN A 462 -9.14 9.55 -7.54
CA GLN A 462 -10.38 10.26 -7.18
C GLN A 462 -10.29 10.88 -5.77
N SER A 463 -9.73 10.18 -4.78
CA SER A 463 -9.52 10.76 -3.44
C SER A 463 -8.60 11.97 -3.46
N LEU A 464 -7.53 11.93 -4.28
CA LEU A 464 -6.64 13.07 -4.48
C LEU A 464 -7.38 14.24 -5.13
N TYR A 465 -8.17 13.98 -6.17
CA TYR A 465 -9.01 14.99 -6.82
C TYR A 465 -9.98 15.66 -5.83
N LEU A 466 -10.73 14.86 -5.05
CA LEU A 466 -11.69 15.36 -4.07
C LEU A 466 -11.06 16.32 -3.07
N ILE A 467 -9.89 15.96 -2.53
CA ILE A 467 -9.14 16.83 -1.60
C ILE A 467 -8.61 18.07 -2.30
N SER A 468 -8.00 17.93 -3.48
CA SER A 468 -7.47 19.05 -4.26
C SER A 468 -8.54 20.07 -4.62
N SER A 469 -9.71 19.62 -5.07
CA SER A 469 -10.86 20.48 -5.38
C SER A 469 -11.44 21.12 -4.12
N PHE A 470 -11.55 20.37 -3.02
CA PHE A 470 -12.07 20.91 -1.77
C PHE A 470 -11.21 22.05 -1.22
N VAL A 471 -9.89 21.90 -1.16
CA VAL A 471 -8.99 22.91 -0.57
C VAL A 471 -8.92 24.24 -1.36
N VAL A 472 -9.34 24.25 -2.63
CA VAL A 472 -9.46 25.47 -3.44
C VAL A 472 -10.86 26.08 -3.33
N SER A 473 -11.88 25.27 -3.04
CA SER A 473 -13.28 25.69 -2.95
C SER A 473 -13.55 26.66 -1.81
N GLU A 474 -14.63 27.43 -1.95
CA GLU A 474 -15.12 28.33 -0.89
C GLU A 474 -15.63 27.60 0.36
N LYS A 475 -15.90 26.29 0.24
CA LYS A 475 -16.32 25.44 1.36
C LYS A 475 -15.16 25.12 2.32
N CYS A 476 -13.91 25.29 1.88
CA CYS A 476 -12.74 25.14 2.73
C CYS A 476 -12.52 26.40 3.57
N PRO A 477 -12.34 26.29 4.90
CA PRO A 477 -12.08 27.44 5.77
C PRO A 477 -10.83 28.22 5.33
N THR A 478 -10.90 29.55 5.40
CA THR A 478 -9.75 30.44 5.18
C THR A 478 -8.76 30.39 6.34
N GLU A 479 -9.23 30.12 7.55
CA GLU A 479 -8.39 29.94 8.73
C GLU A 479 -7.89 28.49 8.86
N PRO A 480 -6.63 28.28 9.31
CA PRO A 480 -6.07 26.94 9.50
C PRO A 480 -6.91 26.08 10.45
N THR A 481 -7.50 25.03 9.91
CA THR A 481 -8.33 24.08 10.64
C THR A 481 -7.65 22.72 10.68
N SER A 482 -7.89 21.92 11.74
CA SER A 482 -7.32 20.56 11.84
C SER A 482 -7.66 19.72 10.60
N ASP A 483 -6.67 19.01 10.06
CA ASP A 483 -6.83 18.09 8.93
C ASP A 483 -7.96 17.08 9.17
N ASN A 484 -8.12 16.59 10.41
CA ASN A 484 -9.18 15.64 10.74
C ASN A 484 -10.58 16.24 10.59
N ASN A 485 -10.75 17.54 10.88
CA ASN A 485 -12.03 18.22 10.72
C ASN A 485 -12.35 18.41 9.23
N ILE A 486 -11.35 18.80 8.43
CA ILE A 486 -11.50 18.92 6.97
C ILE A 486 -11.89 17.58 6.34
N ILE A 487 -11.21 16.51 6.73
CA ILE A 487 -11.51 15.16 6.24
C ILE A 487 -12.92 14.73 6.62
N ARG A 488 -13.34 15.00 7.85
CA ARG A 488 -14.70 14.68 8.31
C ARG A 488 -15.75 15.45 7.52
N GLN A 489 -15.56 16.76 7.36
CA GLN A 489 -16.44 17.62 6.57
C GLN A 489 -16.53 17.11 5.13
N LEU A 490 -15.39 16.79 4.51
CA LEU A 490 -15.36 16.29 3.14
C LEU A 490 -16.06 14.94 2.99
N CYS A 491 -15.87 14.00 3.92
CA CYS A 491 -16.59 12.72 3.89
C CYS A 491 -18.10 12.93 3.94
N GLN A 492 -18.59 13.81 4.82
CA GLN A 492 -20.01 14.11 4.96
C GLN A 492 -20.58 14.77 3.70
N GLN A 493 -19.91 15.79 3.16
CA GLN A 493 -20.36 16.52 1.97
C GLN A 493 -20.32 15.65 0.71
N SER A 494 -19.29 14.81 0.55
CA SER A 494 -19.18 13.90 -0.59
C SER A 494 -20.31 12.88 -0.62
N LEU A 495 -20.73 12.37 0.55
CA LEU A 495 -21.83 11.42 0.68
C LEU A 495 -23.21 12.07 0.52
N ALA A 496 -23.34 13.35 0.88
CA ALA A 496 -24.57 14.11 0.69
C ALA A 496 -24.81 14.50 -0.79
N GLY A 497 -23.81 14.34 -1.66
CA GLY A 497 -23.88 14.80 -3.05
C GLY A 497 -23.67 16.31 -3.20
N ASP A 498 -23.14 16.97 -2.17
CA ASP A 498 -22.94 18.43 -2.17
C ASP A 498 -21.72 18.87 -2.99
N ILE A 499 -20.94 17.93 -3.53
CA ILE A 499 -19.74 18.21 -4.31
C ILE A 499 -20.05 17.93 -5.76
N ASP A 500 -19.97 18.98 -6.58
CA ASP A 500 -20.09 18.84 -8.02
C ASP A 500 -18.84 18.13 -8.55
N LEU A 501 -19.04 16.97 -9.17
CA LEU A 501 -17.96 16.13 -9.69
C LEU A 501 -18.21 15.90 -11.18
N PRO A 502 -17.19 16.04 -12.04
CA PRO A 502 -17.33 15.77 -13.47
C PRO A 502 -17.53 14.28 -13.79
N PHE A 503 -17.55 13.41 -12.77
CA PHE A 503 -17.73 11.97 -12.88
C PHE A 503 -18.49 11.43 -11.66
N ALA A 504 -19.11 10.25 -11.81
CA ALA A 504 -19.72 9.55 -10.68
C ALA A 504 -18.63 9.11 -9.66
N PRO A 505 -18.71 9.52 -8.38
CA PRO A 505 -17.72 9.15 -7.40
C PRO A 505 -17.79 7.65 -7.09
N LEU A 506 -16.63 6.99 -7.07
CA LEU A 506 -16.54 5.65 -6.52
C LEU A 506 -16.68 5.76 -5.00
N LEU A 507 -17.67 5.08 -4.41
CA LEU A 507 -17.95 5.19 -2.96
C LEU A 507 -16.72 4.90 -2.09
N GLU A 508 -15.85 3.98 -2.51
CA GLU A 508 -14.61 3.66 -1.80
C GLU A 508 -13.51 4.74 -1.90
N SER A 509 -13.63 5.69 -2.82
CA SER A 509 -12.74 6.86 -2.90
C SER A 509 -13.02 7.88 -1.78
N ILE A 510 -14.21 7.84 -1.20
CA ILE A 510 -14.60 8.71 -0.09
C ILE A 510 -14.21 8.01 1.21
N ASN A 511 -12.95 8.16 1.61
CA ASN A 511 -12.45 7.55 2.83
C ASN A 511 -11.36 8.42 3.50
N SER A 512 -11.31 8.35 4.83
CA SER A 512 -10.41 9.19 5.62
C SER A 512 -8.93 8.85 5.45
N ASP A 513 -8.57 7.60 5.10
CA ASP A 513 -7.17 7.17 4.93
C ASP A 513 -6.56 7.80 3.68
N SER A 514 -7.24 7.66 2.54
CA SER A 514 -6.81 8.26 1.28
C SER A 514 -6.84 9.78 1.32
N PHE A 515 -7.82 10.38 2.00
CA PHE A 515 -7.82 11.83 2.21
C PHE A 515 -6.63 12.34 3.05
N LYS A 516 -6.21 11.58 4.08
CA LYS A 516 -4.97 11.89 4.83
C LYS A 516 -3.74 11.81 3.94
N ASN A 517 -3.65 10.78 3.10
CA ASN A 517 -2.52 10.61 2.17
C ASN A 517 -2.49 11.71 1.10
N ALA A 518 -3.65 12.12 0.58
CA ALA A 518 -3.80 13.24 -0.34
C ALA A 518 -3.34 14.58 0.28
N LEU A 519 -3.82 14.93 1.48
CA LEU A 519 -3.33 16.13 2.18
C LEU A 519 -1.82 16.05 2.43
N ARG A 520 -1.32 14.88 2.80
CA ARG A 520 0.11 14.65 3.01
C ARG A 520 0.93 14.90 1.75
N VAL A 521 0.52 14.40 0.57
CA VAL A 521 1.25 14.63 -0.69
C VAL A 521 1.18 16.10 -1.13
N LEU A 522 0.04 16.77 -0.96
CA LEU A 522 -0.09 18.19 -1.30
C LEU A 522 0.82 19.07 -0.42
N LYS A 523 0.88 18.78 0.89
CA LYS A 523 1.81 19.44 1.83
C LYS A 523 3.27 19.09 1.54
N ASP A 524 3.56 17.90 1.05
CA ASP A 524 4.91 17.47 0.66
C ASP A 524 5.43 18.18 -0.58
N LYS A 525 4.56 18.37 -1.57
CA LYS A 525 4.87 19.09 -2.81
C LYS A 525 4.77 20.62 -2.68
N GLY A 526 4.55 21.15 -1.47
CA GLY A 526 4.48 22.58 -1.19
C GLY A 526 3.24 23.28 -1.79
N LEU A 527 2.19 22.52 -2.10
CA LEU A 527 0.92 23.07 -2.63
C LEU A 527 0.02 23.62 -1.52
N LEU A 528 0.21 23.13 -0.29
CA LEU A 528 -0.45 23.61 0.92
C LEU A 528 0.60 24.11 1.92
N GLN A 529 0.29 25.20 2.61
CA GLN A 529 1.18 25.75 3.65
C GLN A 529 1.28 24.80 4.85
N ARG A 530 2.47 24.73 5.46
CA ARG A 530 2.74 23.92 6.67
C ARG A 530 2.78 24.78 7.95
N SER A 531 1.96 25.83 8.04
CA SER A 531 2.00 26.77 9.17
C SER A 531 1.86 26.06 10.52
N THR A 532 1.05 24.99 10.60
CA THR A 532 1.10 24.00 11.69
C THR A 532 1.03 22.56 11.14
N PRO A 533 1.69 21.58 11.80
CA PRO A 533 1.96 20.26 11.21
C PRO A 533 0.73 19.40 10.87
N ASN A 534 -0.47 19.77 11.34
CA ASN A 534 -1.72 19.03 11.11
C ASN A 534 -2.92 19.96 10.86
N SER A 535 -2.69 21.16 10.32
CA SER A 535 -3.77 22.04 9.85
C SER A 535 -3.70 22.27 8.36
N THR A 536 -4.85 22.59 7.79
CA THR A 536 -4.98 23.02 6.40
C THR A 536 -5.94 24.21 6.37
N ALA A 537 -5.65 25.16 5.49
CA ALA A 537 -6.50 26.29 5.15
C ALA A 537 -6.73 26.29 3.63
N ARG A 538 -7.73 27.05 3.19
CA ARG A 538 -7.99 27.28 1.77
C ARG A 538 -6.72 27.78 1.07
N SER A 539 -6.40 27.19 -0.08
CA SER A 539 -5.20 27.52 -0.85
C SER A 539 -5.56 28.18 -2.18
N GLY A 540 -4.96 29.34 -2.43
CA GLY A 540 -5.02 30.04 -3.73
C GLY A 540 -3.86 29.68 -4.67
N ASN A 541 -3.16 28.57 -4.42
CA ASN A 541 -1.99 28.19 -5.22
C ASN A 541 -2.42 27.80 -6.65
N SER A 542 -1.95 28.56 -7.66
CA SER A 542 -2.30 28.33 -9.07
C SER A 542 -1.91 26.93 -9.58
N ARG A 543 -0.89 26.30 -9.00
CA ARG A 543 -0.48 24.92 -9.34
C ARG A 543 -1.52 23.86 -8.93
N LEU A 544 -2.42 24.17 -8.00
CA LEU A 544 -3.53 23.28 -7.67
C LEU A 544 -4.55 23.23 -8.81
N ALA A 545 -4.80 24.34 -9.50
CA ALA A 545 -5.72 24.35 -10.64
C ALA A 545 -5.19 23.47 -11.79
N GLU A 546 -3.89 23.52 -12.06
CA GLU A 546 -3.23 22.64 -13.04
C GLU A 546 -3.35 21.16 -12.62
N LEU A 547 -3.10 20.85 -11.34
CA LEU A 547 -3.27 19.49 -10.81
C LEU A 547 -4.71 18.99 -10.98
N ILE A 548 -5.70 19.79 -10.60
CA ILE A 548 -7.13 19.44 -10.70
C ILE A 548 -7.47 19.12 -12.17
N SER A 549 -7.08 19.99 -13.11
CA SER A 549 -7.30 19.76 -14.54
C SER A 549 -6.60 18.49 -15.07
N ASN A 550 -5.39 18.19 -14.57
CA ASN A 550 -4.68 16.96 -14.93
C ASN A 550 -5.41 15.72 -14.40
N LEU A 551 -5.89 15.77 -13.16
CA LEU A 551 -6.63 14.66 -12.54
C LEU A 551 -7.98 14.43 -13.23
N GLU A 552 -8.70 15.49 -13.62
CA GLU A 552 -9.94 15.39 -14.40
C GLU A 552 -9.68 14.65 -15.71
N ARG A 553 -8.64 15.03 -16.45
CA ARG A 553 -8.27 14.33 -17.70
C ARG A 553 -7.95 12.85 -17.49
N VAL A 554 -7.40 12.47 -16.33
CA VAL A 554 -7.10 11.07 -16.01
C VAL A 554 -8.36 10.30 -15.57
N LEU A 555 -9.30 10.99 -14.92
CA LEU A 555 -10.48 10.40 -14.30
C LEU A 555 -11.70 10.35 -15.21
N GLU A 556 -11.83 11.29 -16.16
CA GLU A 556 -12.83 11.25 -17.22
C GLU A 556 -12.68 9.93 -17.99
N VAL A 557 -13.61 9.01 -17.76
CA VAL A 557 -13.72 7.80 -18.57
C VAL A 557 -14.32 8.23 -19.91
N LYS A 558 -13.45 8.57 -20.86
CA LYS A 558 -13.83 8.86 -22.25
C LYS A 558 -13.96 7.60 -23.10
#